data_AF-A0A7X8KQR6-F1
#
_entry.id   AF-A0A7X8KQR6-F1
#
_cell.length_a   1.000
_cell.length_b   1.000
_cell.length_c   1.000
_cell.angle_alpha   90.00
_cell.angle_beta   90.00
_cell.angle_gamma   90.00
#
_symmetry.space_group_name_H-M   'P 1'
#
loop_
_entity.id
_entity.type
_entity.pdbx_description
1 polymer ?
#
loop_
_entity_poly.entity_id
_entity_poly.type
_entity_poly.pdbx_seq_one_letter_code
_entity_poly.pdbx_strand_id
1 'polypeptide(L)'
;AYNIVFSAINEVLSSQISFGTLALALWFLVSGMHAFVLGLATSYPDTNHRRPLKVMMLSFVFAFIFIAIIIVSILLIVFGQHLTALLARFFPVGTNVLITGKIIGYFVIFFMMVLSFSLLYQFAPNIKLRLKDVFWGALFSAIGWIIATFFFRFYVENFGRYGLIFGSLGGIFVFLLWLYLLIFIMLVGNEINVSYYLHKYKPNQWADS
;
A
#
# COMPACT_ATOMS: atom_id res chain seq x y z
N ALA A 1 -3.42 -12.82 18.11
CA ALA A 1 -3.38 -12.44 16.67
C ALA A 1 -3.96 -13.55 15.79
N TYR A 2 -3.41 -14.77 15.82
CA TYR A 2 -3.92 -15.90 15.02
C TYR A 2 -5.40 -16.22 15.24
N ASN A 3 -5.85 -16.35 16.50
CA ASN A 3 -7.26 -16.66 16.77
C ASN A 3 -8.22 -15.60 16.20
N ILE A 4 -7.81 -14.33 16.16
CA ILE A 4 -8.59 -13.22 15.60
C ILE A 4 -8.63 -13.32 14.06
N VAL A 5 -7.50 -13.61 13.44
CA VAL A 5 -7.43 -13.78 11.98
C VAL A 5 -8.19 -15.04 11.55
N PHE A 6 -8.05 -16.13 12.29
CA PHE A 6 -8.77 -17.38 12.03
C PHE A 6 -10.28 -17.21 12.23
N SER A 7 -10.72 -16.51 13.28
CA SER A 7 -12.15 -16.21 13.45
C SER A 7 -12.68 -15.31 12.34
N ALA A 8 -11.92 -14.28 11.93
CA ALA A 8 -12.31 -13.41 10.83
C ALA A 8 -12.41 -14.16 9.48
N ILE A 9 -11.47 -15.07 9.20
CA ILE A 9 -11.53 -15.91 7.99
C ILE A 9 -12.77 -16.79 8.03
N ASN A 10 -13.05 -17.45 9.16
CA ASN A 10 -14.23 -18.31 9.28
C ASN A 10 -15.53 -17.52 9.21
N GLU A 11 -15.57 -16.32 9.79
CA GLU A 11 -16.71 -15.42 9.69
C GLU A 11 -16.98 -15.05 8.22
N VAL A 12 -15.94 -14.66 7.46
CA VAL A 12 -16.06 -14.36 6.03
C VAL A 12 -16.48 -15.60 5.22
N LEU A 13 -15.91 -16.78 5.48
CA LEU A 13 -16.28 -18.02 4.79
C LEU A 13 -17.71 -18.47 5.11
N SER A 14 -18.17 -18.20 6.34
CA SER A 14 -19.54 -18.49 6.77
C SER A 14 -20.55 -17.44 6.28
N SER A 15 -20.08 -16.23 5.96
CA SER A 15 -20.92 -15.15 5.48
C SER A 15 -21.45 -15.46 4.08
N GLN A 16 -22.77 -15.36 3.90
CA GLN A 16 -23.41 -15.52 2.59
C GLN A 16 -23.23 -14.24 1.77
N ILE A 17 -22.00 -13.96 1.34
CA ILE A 17 -21.73 -12.82 0.47
C ILE A 17 -22.29 -13.15 -0.92
N SER A 18 -23.29 -12.38 -1.35
CA SER A 18 -23.82 -12.49 -2.71
C SER A 18 -22.73 -12.18 -3.74
N PHE A 19 -22.71 -12.93 -4.85
CA PHE A 19 -21.79 -12.72 -5.98
C PHE A 19 -21.79 -11.25 -6.48
N GLY A 20 -22.95 -10.59 -6.45
CA GLY A 20 -23.07 -9.17 -6.82
C GLY A 20 -22.24 -8.24 -5.92
N THR A 21 -22.21 -8.50 -4.61
CA THR A 21 -21.42 -7.72 -3.65
C THR A 21 -19.92 -7.87 -3.88
N LEU A 22 -19.46 -9.09 -4.19
CA LEU A 22 -18.06 -9.35 -4.54
C LEU A 22 -17.67 -8.63 -5.84
N ALA A 23 -18.52 -8.71 -6.86
CA ALA A 23 -18.29 -8.02 -8.12
C ALA A 23 -18.21 -6.49 -7.93
N LEU A 24 -19.10 -5.92 -7.12
CA LEU A 24 -19.06 -4.50 -6.78
C LEU A 24 -17.80 -4.11 -6.01
N ALA A 25 -17.39 -4.89 -5.00
CA ALA A 25 -16.18 -4.62 -4.24
C ALA A 25 -14.92 -4.65 -5.13
N LEU A 26 -14.83 -5.63 -6.03
CA LEU A 26 -13.76 -5.70 -7.02
C LEU A 26 -13.78 -4.52 -7.99
N TRP A 27 -14.97 -4.10 -8.42
CA TRP A 27 -15.12 -2.92 -9.27
C TRP A 27 -14.59 -1.66 -8.60
N PHE A 28 -14.95 -1.42 -7.33
CA PHE A 28 -14.46 -0.26 -6.58
C PHE A 28 -12.94 -0.29 -6.39
N LEU A 29 -12.38 -1.46 -6.08
CA LEU A 29 -10.94 -1.64 -5.93
C LEU A 29 -10.18 -1.26 -7.23
N VAL A 30 -10.63 -1.80 -8.35
CA VAL A 30 -10.00 -1.58 -9.66
C VAL A 30 -10.19 -0.14 -10.11
N SER A 31 -11.38 0.42 -9.92
CA SER A 31 -11.70 1.81 -10.25
C SER A 31 -10.83 2.80 -9.47
N GLY A 32 -10.65 2.57 -8.16
CA GLY A 32 -9.77 3.38 -7.32
C GLY A 32 -8.32 3.34 -7.78
N MET A 33 -7.79 2.13 -8.06
CA MET A 33 -6.43 1.99 -8.61
C MET A 33 -6.30 2.64 -9.99
N HIS A 34 -7.33 2.57 -10.83
CA HIS A 34 -7.34 3.19 -12.15
C HIS A 34 -7.24 4.71 -12.10
N ALA A 35 -8.02 5.36 -11.23
CA ALA A 35 -7.91 6.80 -10.99
C ALA A 35 -6.50 7.18 -10.51
N PHE A 36 -5.92 6.36 -9.64
CA PHE A 36 -4.58 6.59 -9.11
C PHE A 36 -3.49 6.46 -10.20
N VAL A 37 -3.52 5.40 -11.01
CA VAL A 37 -2.59 5.20 -12.14
C VAL A 37 -2.67 6.35 -13.13
N LEU A 38 -3.88 6.84 -13.43
CA LEU A 38 -4.07 8.01 -14.29
C LEU A 38 -3.42 9.26 -13.69
N GLY A 39 -3.63 9.53 -12.39
CA GLY A 39 -3.01 10.66 -11.70
C GLY A 39 -1.47 10.62 -11.75
N LEU A 40 -0.88 9.44 -11.60
CA LEU A 40 0.58 9.26 -11.73
C LEU A 40 1.08 9.48 -13.17
N ALA A 41 0.30 9.04 -14.15
CA ALA A 41 0.66 9.16 -15.56
C ALA A 41 0.64 10.62 -16.04
N THR A 42 -0.26 11.45 -15.50
CA THR A 42 -0.40 12.86 -15.87
C THR A 42 0.73 13.76 -15.36
N SER A 43 1.48 13.35 -14.33
CA SER A 43 2.56 14.18 -13.78
C SER A 43 3.78 14.34 -14.72
N TYR A 44 3.96 13.45 -15.70
CA TYR A 44 5.12 13.51 -16.59
C TYR A 44 4.78 14.27 -17.89
N PRO A 45 5.57 15.28 -18.27
CA PRO A 45 5.27 16.13 -19.43
C PRO A 45 5.36 15.36 -20.77
N ASP A 46 6.17 14.30 -20.85
CA ASP A 46 6.33 13.48 -22.07
C ASP A 46 5.43 12.25 -22.12
N THR A 47 4.40 12.17 -21.26
CA THR A 47 3.54 10.99 -21.25
C THR A 47 2.74 10.89 -22.54
N ASN A 48 3.10 9.92 -23.37
CA ASN A 48 2.28 9.52 -24.51
C ASN A 48 0.95 8.94 -24.04
N HIS A 49 -0.14 9.30 -24.71
CA HIS A 49 -1.46 8.75 -24.44
C HIS A 49 -1.44 7.20 -24.53
N ARG A 50 -1.72 6.53 -23.41
CA ARG A 50 -1.92 5.07 -23.39
C ARG A 50 -3.34 4.73 -23.80
N ARG A 51 -3.49 3.60 -24.49
CA ARG A 51 -4.81 3.02 -24.74
C ARG A 51 -5.50 2.75 -23.39
N PRO A 52 -6.78 3.14 -23.21
CA PRO A 52 -7.48 3.01 -21.93
C PRO A 52 -7.51 1.56 -21.43
N LEU A 53 -7.61 0.58 -22.34
CA LEU A 53 -7.57 -0.84 -21.99
C LEU A 53 -6.26 -1.26 -21.30
N LYS A 54 -5.10 -0.69 -21.71
CA LYS A 54 -3.81 -1.00 -21.08
C LYS A 54 -3.71 -0.40 -19.68
N VAL A 55 -4.25 0.80 -19.48
CA VAL A 55 -4.30 1.46 -18.16
C VAL A 55 -5.20 0.65 -17.21
N MET A 56 -6.35 0.19 -17.72
CA MET A 56 -7.25 -0.69 -16.96
C MET A 56 -6.56 -2.00 -16.56
N MET A 57 -5.91 -2.71 -17.49
CA MET A 57 -5.15 -3.93 -17.19
C MET A 57 -4.03 -3.70 -16.16
N LEU A 58 -3.31 -2.58 -16.27
CA LEU A 58 -2.26 -2.23 -15.31
C LEU A 58 -2.84 -2.00 -13.91
N SER A 59 -4.00 -1.35 -13.84
CA SER A 59 -4.72 -1.08 -12.60
C SER A 59 -5.20 -2.36 -11.93
N PHE A 60 -5.70 -3.33 -12.71
CA PHE A 60 -6.00 -4.68 -12.22
C PHE A 60 -4.77 -5.33 -11.61
N VAL A 61 -3.66 -5.41 -12.36
CA VAL A 61 -2.43 -6.06 -11.88
C VAL A 61 -1.94 -5.45 -10.57
N PHE A 62 -1.87 -4.12 -10.48
CA PHE A 62 -1.43 -3.47 -9.24
C PHE A 62 -2.42 -3.63 -8.09
N ALA A 63 -3.73 -3.56 -8.33
CA ALA A 63 -4.72 -3.84 -7.29
C ALA A 63 -4.52 -5.24 -6.68
N PHE A 64 -4.28 -6.25 -7.51
CA PHE A 64 -3.99 -7.61 -7.04
C PHE A 64 -2.63 -7.74 -6.35
N ILE A 65 -1.59 -7.04 -6.81
CA ILE A 65 -0.28 -6.99 -6.13
C ILE A 65 -0.45 -6.42 -4.71
N PHE A 66 -1.21 -5.33 -4.54
CA PHE A 66 -1.47 -4.76 -3.22
C PHE A 66 -2.24 -5.72 -2.32
N ILE A 67 -3.28 -6.40 -2.83
CA ILE A 67 -3.97 -7.46 -2.08
C ILE A 67 -2.99 -8.57 -1.66
N ALA A 68 -2.15 -9.03 -2.58
CA ALA A 68 -1.17 -10.08 -2.29
C ALA A 68 -0.20 -9.65 -1.18
N ILE A 69 0.29 -8.40 -1.21
CA ILE A 69 1.14 -7.86 -0.12
C ILE A 69 0.39 -7.85 1.21
N ILE A 70 -0.88 -7.44 1.23
CA ILE A 70 -1.68 -7.45 2.46
C ILE A 70 -1.79 -8.87 3.01
N ILE A 71 -2.13 -9.84 2.16
CA ILE A 71 -2.23 -11.26 2.55
C ILE A 71 -0.88 -11.77 3.08
N VAL A 72 0.21 -11.56 2.34
CA VAL A 72 1.56 -11.97 2.76
C VAL A 72 1.98 -11.29 4.06
N SER A 73 1.63 -10.01 4.26
CA SER A 73 1.92 -9.29 5.49
C SER A 73 1.18 -9.89 6.69
N ILE A 74 -0.10 -10.22 6.54
CA ILE A 74 -0.89 -10.89 7.57
C ILE A 74 -0.29 -12.26 7.87
N LEU A 75 0.04 -13.05 6.83
CA LEU A 75 0.66 -14.36 7.00
C LEU A 75 1.99 -14.26 7.75
N LEU A 76 2.89 -13.35 7.35
CA LEU A 76 4.18 -13.15 8.01
C LEU A 76 4.02 -12.77 9.49
N ILE A 77 3.12 -11.84 9.81
CA ILE A 77 2.90 -11.38 11.19
C ILE A 77 2.28 -12.49 12.05
N VAL A 78 1.31 -13.23 11.51
CA VAL A 78 0.58 -14.27 12.24
C VAL A 78 1.41 -15.55 12.37
N PHE A 79 1.88 -16.10 11.26
CA PHE A 79 2.67 -17.33 11.26
C PHE A 79 4.06 -17.13 11.85
N GLY A 80 4.66 -15.94 11.72
CA GLY A 80 5.94 -15.62 12.35
C GLY A 80 5.90 -15.81 13.87
N GLN A 81 4.78 -15.46 14.52
CA GLN A 81 4.61 -15.69 15.96
C GLN A 81 4.46 -17.17 16.31
N HIS A 82 3.75 -17.94 15.49
CA HIS A 82 3.53 -19.38 15.71
C HIS A 82 4.78 -20.22 15.45
N LEU A 83 5.51 -19.97 14.36
CA LEU A 83 6.75 -20.68 14.06
C LEU A 83 7.77 -20.47 15.19
N THR A 84 7.90 -19.23 15.66
CA THR A 84 8.88 -18.94 16.72
C THR A 84 8.47 -19.56 18.06
N ALA A 85 7.17 -19.64 18.35
CA ALA A 85 6.66 -20.33 19.54
C ALA A 85 6.83 -21.87 19.47
N LEU A 86 6.72 -22.47 18.28
CA LEU A 86 7.00 -23.91 18.07
C LEU A 86 8.48 -24.23 18.21
N LEU A 87 9.35 -23.40 17.63
CA LEU A 87 10.80 -23.56 17.74
C LEU A 87 11.28 -23.39 19.19
N ALA A 88 10.65 -22.50 19.96
CA ALA A 88 10.93 -22.32 21.39
C ALA A 88 10.60 -23.56 22.26
N ARG A 89 9.83 -24.53 21.75
CA ARG A 89 9.55 -25.79 22.45
C ARG A 89 10.63 -26.85 22.24
N PHE A 90 11.35 -26.79 21.11
CA PHE A 90 12.40 -27.77 20.77
C PHE A 90 13.80 -27.24 21.07
N PHE A 91 14.00 -25.93 21.00
CA PHE A 91 15.24 -25.25 21.37
C PHE A 91 14.90 -24.15 22.38
N PRO A 92 15.74 -23.89 23.40
CA PRO A 92 15.60 -22.70 24.25
C PRO A 92 15.89 -21.45 23.41
N VAL A 93 14.90 -21.01 22.65
CA VAL A 93 14.95 -19.84 21.79
C VAL A 93 14.86 -18.62 22.73
N GLY A 94 16.01 -18.02 23.03
CA GLY A 94 16.07 -16.82 23.84
C GLY A 94 15.28 -15.66 23.21
N THR A 95 14.84 -14.71 24.05
CA THR A 95 14.03 -13.54 23.68
C THR A 95 14.60 -12.76 22.49
N ASN A 96 15.93 -12.79 22.32
CA ASN A 96 16.65 -12.14 21.22
C ASN A 96 16.27 -12.70 19.84
N VAL A 97 16.03 -14.00 19.71
CA VAL A 97 15.67 -14.63 18.43
C VAL A 97 14.24 -14.25 18.02
N LEU A 98 13.32 -14.16 18.99
CA LEU A 98 11.95 -13.70 18.80
C LEU A 98 11.87 -12.25 18.29
N ILE A 99 12.68 -11.36 18.88
CA ILE A 99 12.76 -9.96 18.47
C ILE A 99 13.35 -9.85 17.06
N THR A 100 14.44 -10.59 16.80
CA THR A 100 15.11 -10.60 15.49
C THR A 100 14.18 -11.06 14.37
N GLY A 101 13.40 -12.13 14.58
CA GLY A 101 12.44 -12.62 13.59
C GLY A 101 11.32 -11.61 13.27
N LYS A 102 10.81 -10.90 14.27
CA LYS A 102 9.83 -9.82 14.06
C LYS A 102 10.41 -8.67 13.24
N ILE A 103 11.61 -8.23 13.60
CA ILE A 103 12.31 -7.15 12.88
C ILE A 103 12.48 -7.53 11.41
N ILE A 104 12.98 -8.74 11.12
CA ILE A 104 13.13 -9.24 9.75
C ILE A 104 11.79 -9.24 9.01
N GLY A 105 10.71 -9.69 9.64
CA GLY A 105 9.37 -9.68 9.02
C GLY A 105 8.91 -8.28 8.61
N TYR A 106 9.08 -7.28 9.49
CA TYR A 106 8.76 -5.90 9.15
C TYR A 106 9.65 -5.34 8.05
N PHE A 107 10.95 -5.68 8.02
CA PHE A 107 11.85 -5.30 6.93
C PHE A 107 11.44 -5.91 5.59
N VAL A 108 11.00 -7.17 5.57
CA VAL A 108 10.51 -7.83 4.34
C VAL A 108 9.27 -7.13 3.82
N ILE A 109 8.31 -6.81 4.69
CA ILE A 109 7.09 -6.08 4.30
C ILE A 109 7.44 -4.69 3.75
N PHE A 110 8.34 -3.97 4.43
CA PHE A 110 8.81 -2.66 3.97
C PHE A 110 9.47 -2.74 2.58
N PHE A 111 10.33 -3.74 2.37
CA PHE A 111 10.97 -3.94 1.07
C PHE A 111 9.95 -4.27 -0.03
N MET A 112 8.96 -5.11 0.26
CA MET A 112 7.86 -5.41 -0.68
C MET A 112 7.04 -4.16 -1.04
N MET A 113 6.80 -3.26 -0.07
CA MET A 113 6.13 -1.99 -0.33
C MET A 113 6.98 -1.09 -1.24
N VAL A 114 8.26 -0.88 -0.93
CA VAL A 114 9.16 -0.06 -1.76
C VAL A 114 9.24 -0.62 -3.18
N LEU A 115 9.38 -1.93 -3.33
CA LEU A 115 9.40 -2.58 -4.64
C LEU A 115 8.09 -2.34 -5.40
N SER A 116 6.95 -2.49 -4.73
CA SER A 116 5.63 -2.34 -5.37
C SER A 116 5.35 -0.91 -5.79
N PHE A 117 5.73 0.08 -4.97
CA PHE A 117 5.65 1.49 -5.34
C PHE A 117 6.63 1.84 -6.46
N SER A 118 7.84 1.27 -6.45
CA SER A 118 8.80 1.45 -7.54
C SER A 118 8.27 0.92 -8.87
N LEU A 119 7.67 -0.29 -8.86
CA LEU A 119 7.03 -0.87 -10.04
C LEU A 119 5.86 0.02 -10.49
N LEU A 120 5.03 0.48 -9.56
CA LEU A 120 3.91 1.34 -9.88
C LEU A 120 4.36 2.64 -10.54
N TYR A 121 5.35 3.34 -9.97
CA TYR A 121 5.89 4.57 -10.53
C TYR A 121 6.64 4.38 -11.85
N GLN A 122 7.27 3.22 -12.05
CA GLN A 122 7.92 2.91 -13.32
C GLN A 122 6.89 2.62 -14.41
N PHE A 123 5.85 1.85 -14.09
CA PHE A 123 4.92 1.35 -15.09
C PHE A 123 3.71 2.25 -15.31
N ALA A 124 3.27 3.06 -14.35
CA ALA A 124 2.12 3.93 -14.50
C ALA A 124 2.27 4.93 -15.67
N PRO A 125 3.36 5.73 -15.77
CA PRO A 125 3.54 6.66 -16.87
C PRO A 125 4.00 5.93 -18.14
N ASN A 126 3.64 6.45 -19.31
CA ASN A 126 3.94 5.83 -20.61
C ASN A 126 5.32 6.17 -21.17
N ILE A 127 6.32 6.19 -20.30
CA ILE A 127 7.68 6.57 -20.64
C ILE A 127 8.66 5.50 -20.16
N LYS A 128 9.83 5.45 -20.78
CA LYS A 128 10.88 4.49 -20.41
C LYS A 128 11.60 4.99 -19.15
N LEU A 129 11.06 4.65 -17.98
CA LEU A 129 11.73 4.86 -16.69
C LEU A 129 12.50 3.61 -16.26
N ARG A 130 13.64 3.82 -15.58
CA ARG A 130 14.39 2.75 -14.90
C ARG A 130 13.99 2.73 -13.42
N LEU A 131 14.05 1.57 -12.78
CA LEU A 131 13.77 1.44 -11.33
C LEU A 131 14.63 2.39 -10.47
N LYS A 132 15.88 2.66 -10.88
CA LYS A 132 16.78 3.61 -10.20
C LYS A 132 16.29 5.05 -10.24
N ASP A 133 15.50 5.41 -11.25
CA ASP A 133 15.00 6.78 -11.44
C ASP A 133 13.75 7.05 -10.58
N VAL A 134 13.04 5.99 -10.14
CA VAL A 134 11.82 6.09 -9.33
C VAL A 134 11.99 5.69 -7.86
N PHE A 135 13.20 5.26 -7.51
CA PHE A 135 13.50 4.67 -6.20
C PHE A 135 13.31 5.66 -5.05
N TRP A 136 13.74 6.91 -5.21
CA TRP A 136 13.68 7.91 -4.14
C TRP A 136 12.24 8.27 -3.77
N GLY A 137 11.37 8.47 -4.76
CA GLY A 137 9.94 8.67 -4.54
C GLY A 137 9.25 7.43 -3.98
N ALA A 138 9.62 6.23 -4.43
CA ALA A 138 9.08 4.98 -3.87
C ALA A 138 9.45 4.80 -2.40
N LEU A 139 10.69 5.12 -2.03
CA LEU A 139 11.16 5.09 -0.65
C LEU A 139 10.43 6.12 0.22
N PHE A 140 10.30 7.36 -0.27
CA PHE A 140 9.52 8.39 0.41
C PHE A 140 8.08 7.94 0.67
N SER A 141 7.41 7.39 -0.35
CA SER A 141 6.03 6.92 -0.22
C SER A 141 5.89 5.76 0.75
N ALA A 142 6.84 4.82 0.78
CA ALA A 142 6.82 3.70 1.72
C ALA A 142 6.98 4.18 3.17
N ILE A 143 7.92 5.09 3.41
CA ILE A 143 8.12 5.69 4.74
C ILE A 143 6.90 6.50 5.16
N GLY A 144 6.40 7.37 4.28
CA GLY A 144 5.21 8.18 4.52
C GLY A 144 3.98 7.32 4.80
N TRP A 145 3.78 6.21 4.09
CA TRP A 145 2.69 5.27 4.34
C TRP A 145 2.75 4.68 5.75
N ILE A 146 3.94 4.26 6.21
CA ILE A 146 4.12 3.73 7.57
C ILE A 146 3.79 4.80 8.61
N ILE A 147 4.31 6.02 8.42
CA ILE A 147 4.07 7.15 9.32
C ILE A 147 2.56 7.47 9.37
N ALA A 148 1.91 7.58 8.23
CA ALA A 148 0.47 7.85 8.14
C ALA A 148 -0.37 6.75 8.79
N THR A 149 0.01 5.48 8.59
CA THR A 149 -0.64 4.33 9.22
C THR A 149 -0.46 4.33 10.74
N PHE A 150 0.73 4.71 11.22
CA PHE A 150 1.00 4.86 12.65
C PHE A 150 0.15 5.99 13.26
N PHE A 151 0.08 7.16 12.60
CA PHE A 151 -0.78 8.26 13.04
C PHE A 151 -2.26 7.88 13.02
N PHE A 152 -2.73 7.18 11.99
CA PHE A 152 -4.09 6.70 11.92
C PHE A 152 -4.43 5.75 13.07
N ARG A 153 -3.55 4.79 13.34
CA ARG A 153 -3.69 3.88 14.48
C ARG A 153 -3.78 4.65 15.79
N PHE A 154 -2.84 5.57 16.03
CA PHE A 154 -2.84 6.41 17.22
C PHE A 154 -4.14 7.22 17.34
N TYR A 155 -4.61 7.81 16.23
CA TYR A 155 -5.85 8.58 16.21
C TYR A 155 -7.06 7.72 16.57
N VAL A 156 -7.20 6.53 15.96
CA VAL A 156 -8.34 5.62 16.21
C VAL A 156 -8.32 5.07 17.64
N GLU A 157 -7.14 4.71 18.17
CA GLU A 157 -7.02 4.17 19.54
C GLU A 157 -7.35 5.23 20.61
N ASN A 158 -6.97 6.50 20.41
CA ASN A 158 -7.16 7.56 21.42
C ASN A 158 -8.48 8.32 21.26
N PHE A 159 -8.91 8.54 20.02
CA PHE A 159 -10.08 9.37 19.70
C PHE A 159 -11.27 8.56 19.16
N GLY A 160 -11.20 7.22 19.13
CA GLY A 160 -12.30 6.34 18.71
C GLY A 160 -13.62 6.49 19.47
N ARG A 161 -13.66 7.29 20.54
CA ARG A 161 -14.90 7.67 21.26
C ARG A 161 -15.83 8.61 20.45
N TYR A 162 -15.44 9.09 19.26
CA TYR A 162 -16.34 9.85 18.36
C TYR A 162 -17.59 9.07 17.90
N GLY A 163 -17.58 7.74 18.00
CA GLY A 163 -18.75 6.90 17.73
C GLY A 163 -19.99 7.24 18.59
N LEU A 164 -19.81 7.93 19.72
CA LEU A 164 -20.91 8.38 20.60
C LEU A 164 -21.71 9.55 20.01
N ILE A 165 -21.15 10.35 19.10
CA ILE A 165 -21.80 11.55 18.53
C ILE A 165 -22.18 11.32 17.06
N PHE A 166 -21.32 10.67 16.29
CA PHE A 166 -21.50 10.46 14.84
C PHE A 166 -21.73 8.98 14.45
N GLY A 167 -21.77 8.05 15.41
CA GLY A 167 -21.99 6.63 15.12
C GLY A 167 -20.99 6.06 14.12
N SER A 168 -21.47 5.22 13.20
CA SER A 168 -20.68 4.60 12.12
C SER A 168 -20.15 5.61 11.09
N LEU A 169 -20.78 6.77 10.93
CA LEU A 169 -20.34 7.80 9.98
C LEU A 169 -18.97 8.37 10.35
N GLY A 170 -18.71 8.59 11.64
CA GLY A 170 -17.42 9.11 12.12
C GLY A 170 -16.24 8.18 11.74
N GLY A 171 -16.45 6.86 11.83
CA GLY A 171 -15.43 5.88 11.42
C GLY A 171 -15.14 5.93 9.92
N ILE A 172 -16.18 6.07 9.09
CA ILE A 172 -16.03 6.18 7.63
C ILE A 172 -15.25 7.45 7.26
N PHE A 173 -15.58 8.60 7.85
CA PHE A 173 -14.87 9.86 7.56
C PHE A 173 -13.37 9.78 7.88
N VAL A 174 -13.03 9.23 9.04
CA VAL A 174 -11.63 9.07 9.47
C VAL A 174 -10.88 8.09 8.56
N PHE A 175 -11.56 7.01 8.13
CA PHE A 175 -11.00 6.07 7.15
C PHE A 175 -10.76 6.72 5.78
N LEU A 176 -11.71 7.52 5.29
CA LEU A 176 -11.55 8.26 4.03
C LEU A 176 -10.41 9.28 4.12
N LEU A 177 -10.26 9.97 5.27
CA LEU A 177 -9.14 10.89 5.50
C LEU A 177 -7.79 10.15 5.45
N TRP A 178 -7.72 8.96 6.03
CA TRP A 178 -6.52 8.13 5.95
C TRP A 178 -6.19 7.72 4.51
N LEU A 179 -7.18 7.24 3.74
CA LEU A 179 -6.99 6.94 2.32
C LEU A 179 -6.52 8.17 1.53
N TYR A 180 -7.11 9.34 1.80
CA TYR A 180 -6.70 10.60 1.18
C TYR A 180 -5.24 10.93 1.47
N LEU A 181 -4.81 10.83 2.74
CA LEU A 181 -3.42 11.06 3.12
C LEU A 181 -2.45 10.08 2.43
N LEU A 182 -2.83 8.81 2.30
CA LEU A 182 -2.01 7.83 1.60
C LEU A 182 -1.83 8.17 0.12
N ILE A 183 -2.92 8.51 -0.57
CA ILE A 183 -2.88 8.92 -1.98
C ILE A 183 -2.03 10.19 -2.12
N PHE A 184 -2.22 11.18 -1.24
CA PHE A 184 -1.45 12.41 -1.24
C PHE A 184 0.07 12.15 -1.11
N ILE A 185 0.47 11.36 -0.11
CA ILE A 185 1.88 10.97 0.09
C ILE A 185 2.45 10.32 -1.16
N MET A 186 1.69 9.43 -1.79
CA MET A 186 2.15 8.75 -2.99
C MET A 186 2.22 9.67 -4.22
N LEU A 187 1.32 10.64 -4.36
CA LEU A 187 1.41 11.64 -5.43
C LEU A 187 2.64 12.53 -5.23
N VAL A 188 2.91 12.97 -4.00
CA VAL A 188 4.14 13.72 -3.68
C VAL A 188 5.38 12.89 -3.97
N GLY A 189 5.38 11.59 -3.63
CA GLY A 189 6.46 10.68 -4.01
C GLY A 189 6.66 10.57 -5.51
N ASN A 190 5.58 10.61 -6.31
CA ASN A 190 5.69 10.64 -7.76
C ASN A 190 6.32 11.95 -8.26
N GLU A 191 5.94 13.10 -7.71
CA GLU A 191 6.53 14.39 -8.07
C GLU A 191 8.03 14.46 -7.72
N ILE A 192 8.45 13.83 -6.61
CA ILE A 192 9.88 13.66 -6.30
C ILE A 192 10.59 12.89 -7.43
N ASN A 193 9.96 11.83 -7.96
CA ASN A 193 10.53 11.09 -9.09
C ASN A 193 10.54 11.90 -10.39
N VAL A 194 9.48 12.69 -10.65
CA VAL A 194 9.41 13.59 -11.81
C VAL A 194 10.53 14.62 -11.75
N SER A 195 10.71 15.30 -10.62
CA SER A 195 11.79 16.28 -10.45
C SER A 195 13.17 15.65 -10.67
N TYR A 196 13.43 14.47 -10.10
CA TYR A 196 14.68 13.75 -10.35
C TYR A 196 14.86 13.38 -11.83
N TYR A 197 13.80 12.94 -12.51
CA TYR A 197 13.79 12.64 -13.93
C TYR A 197 14.13 13.88 -14.77
N LEU A 198 13.48 15.02 -14.50
CA LEU A 198 13.76 16.27 -15.18
C LEU A 198 15.23 16.68 -15.03
N HIS A 199 15.89 16.36 -13.90
CA HIS A 199 17.32 16.73 -13.70
C HIS A 199 18.24 15.98 -14.58
N LYS A 200 17.98 14.69 -14.62
CA LYS A 200 18.85 13.76 -15.26
C LYS A 200 18.71 13.82 -16.79
N TYR A 201 17.49 14.07 -17.27
CA TYR A 201 17.18 13.93 -18.70
C TYR A 201 16.77 15.24 -19.38
N LYS A 202 16.33 16.27 -18.65
CA LYS A 202 15.86 17.55 -19.22
C LYS A 202 16.26 18.78 -18.39
N PRO A 203 17.58 19.02 -18.18
CA PRO A 203 18.08 20.10 -17.31
C PRO A 203 17.65 21.52 -17.73
N ASN A 204 17.18 21.72 -18.97
CA ASN A 204 16.80 23.04 -19.48
C ASN A 204 15.31 23.39 -19.32
N GLN A 205 14.44 22.44 -18.93
CA GLN A 205 12.99 22.69 -18.78
C GLN A 205 12.58 23.18 -17.37
N TRP A 206 13.54 23.34 -16.46
CA TRP A 206 13.31 23.69 -15.06
C TRP A 206 13.19 25.18 -14.78
N ALA A 207 13.75 26.00 -15.67
CA ALA A 207 13.77 27.45 -15.52
C ALA A 207 12.41 28.08 -15.86
N ASP A 208 11.52 27.33 -16.51
CA ASP A 208 10.27 27.82 -17.10
C ASP A 208 9.00 27.29 -16.39
N SER A 209 9.14 26.56 -15.28
CA SER A 209 8.04 25.99 -14.47
C SER A 209 7.97 26.59 -13.07
#